data_AF-A0A3N5X6Q5-F1
#
_entry.id   AF-A0A3N5X6Q5-F1
#
_cell.length_a   1.000
_cell.length_b   1.000
_cell.length_c   1.000
_cell.angle_alpha   90.00
_cell.angle_beta   90.00
_cell.angle_gamma   90.00
#
_symmetry.space_group_name_H-M   'P 1'
#
loop_
_entity.id
_entity.type
_entity.pdbx_description
1 polymer ?
#
loop_
_entity_poly.entity_id
_entity_poly.type
_entity_poly.pdbx_seq_one_letter_code
_entity_poly.pdbx_strand_id
1 'polypeptide(L)'
;MSPRELTPIRLVPLTCLKCQSPIAASPEEIAWVCGQCGQGNLLDALPVPGPKESTTRPLDIFFSNASKQGQKGRPFWVARGQVTVTNRQSYKGDEGRAARDFWSAPRLFYVPAWETSIDEIVTLGVYLLRNPQSLSPGAAVPFLPVVTPPGDFRSYVEFMIVSIEADRRDALKSITYDLNLEPLQLWILP
;
A
#
# COMPACT_ATOMS: atom_id res chain seq x y z
N MET A 1 -43.08 -5.22 5.59
CA MET A 1 -41.80 -4.47 5.63
C MET A 1 -41.13 -4.79 6.94
N SER A 2 -40.05 -5.59 6.92
CA SER A 2 -39.32 -5.95 8.14
C SER A 2 -38.48 -4.74 8.59
N PRO A 3 -38.46 -4.38 9.88
CA PRO A 3 -37.59 -3.32 10.36
C PRO A 3 -36.14 -3.74 10.16
N ARG A 4 -35.33 -2.88 9.53
CA ARG A 4 -33.88 -3.02 9.54
C ARG A 4 -33.43 -2.85 10.99
N GLU A 5 -33.06 -3.94 11.64
CA GLU A 5 -32.34 -3.88 12.91
C GLU A 5 -31.06 -3.08 12.70
N LEU A 6 -30.95 -1.94 13.38
CA LEU A 6 -29.74 -1.14 13.38
C LEU A 6 -28.70 -1.90 14.22
N THR A 7 -27.59 -2.28 13.59
CA THR A 7 -26.46 -2.87 14.31
C THR A 7 -25.96 -1.87 15.36
N PRO A 8 -25.89 -2.25 16.64
CA PRO A 8 -25.46 -1.33 17.69
C PRO A 8 -24.00 -0.91 17.49
N ILE A 9 -23.73 0.38 17.64
CA ILE A 9 -22.37 0.92 17.64
C ILE A 9 -21.65 0.41 18.89
N ARG A 10 -20.48 -0.19 18.71
CA ARG A 10 -19.62 -0.66 19.80
C ARG A 10 -18.30 0.10 19.78
N LEU A 11 -17.86 0.54 20.95
CA LEU A 11 -16.52 1.08 21.16
C LEU A 11 -15.61 -0.04 21.66
N VAL A 12 -14.52 -0.28 20.94
CA VAL A 12 -13.50 -1.26 21.33
C VAL A 12 -12.22 -0.51 21.67
N PRO A 13 -11.58 -0.77 22.81
CA PRO A 13 -10.32 -0.12 23.16
C PRO A 13 -9.22 -0.53 22.19
N LEU A 14 -8.57 0.46 21.57
CA LEU A 14 -7.44 0.22 20.68
C LEU A 14 -6.17 -0.01 21.52
N THR A 15 -5.75 -1.28 21.61
CA THR A 15 -4.60 -1.71 22.43
C THR A 15 -3.63 -2.54 21.60
N CYS A 16 -2.35 -2.52 21.99
CA CYS A 16 -1.33 -3.31 21.33
C CYS A 16 -1.55 -4.81 21.57
N LEU A 17 -1.50 -5.59 20.48
CA LEU A 17 -1.66 -7.05 20.51
C LEU A 17 -0.65 -7.76 21.42
N LYS A 18 0.55 -7.19 21.58
CA LYS A 18 1.66 -7.82 22.31
C LYS A 18 1.69 -7.43 23.80
N CYS A 19 1.66 -6.13 24.11
CA CYS A 19 1.82 -5.65 25.50
C CYS A 19 0.57 -5.02 26.10
N GLN A 20 -0.55 -4.97 25.37
CA GLN A 20 -1.83 -4.38 25.81
C GLN A 20 -1.78 -2.89 26.17
N SER A 21 -0.66 -2.20 25.90
CA SER A 21 -0.57 -0.74 26.01
C SER A 21 -1.60 -0.08 25.10
N PRO A 22 -2.27 1.01 25.54
CA PRO A 22 -3.11 1.83 24.68
C PRO A 22 -2.32 2.33 23.46
N ILE A 23 -2.98 2.38 22.30
CA ILE A 23 -2.44 2.95 21.06
C ILE A 23 -2.98 4.38 20.92
N ALA A 24 -2.07 5.35 20.83
CA ALA A 24 -2.43 6.75 20.56
C ALA A 24 -2.61 6.97 19.06
N ALA A 25 -3.76 6.54 18.53
CA ALA A 25 -4.12 6.66 17.12
C ALA A 25 -4.89 7.94 16.83
N SER A 26 -4.63 8.55 15.66
CA SER A 26 -5.55 9.53 15.08
C SER A 26 -6.79 8.81 14.50
N PRO A 27 -7.94 9.48 14.35
CA PRO A 27 -9.19 8.86 13.88
C PRO A 27 -9.09 8.15 12.52
N GLU A 28 -8.28 8.69 11.61
CA GLU A 28 -8.08 8.18 10.25
C GLU A 28 -6.89 7.20 10.15
N GLU A 29 -6.14 7.01 11.24
CA GLU A 29 -5.03 6.06 11.22
C GLU A 29 -5.54 4.63 11.23
N ILE A 30 -4.85 3.77 10.51
CA ILE A 30 -5.17 2.35 10.42
C ILE A 30 -4.00 1.46 10.81
N ALA A 31 -2.78 1.99 10.92
CA ALA A 31 -1.60 1.19 11.25
C ALA A 31 -0.63 1.96 12.15
N TRP A 32 -0.03 1.24 13.11
CA TRP A 32 0.78 1.85 14.17
C TRP A 32 1.93 0.96 14.61
N VAL A 33 3.00 1.58 15.11
CA VAL A 33 4.02 0.92 15.92
C VAL A 33 3.75 1.22 17.40
N CYS A 34 3.66 0.19 18.22
CA CYS A 34 3.50 0.37 19.67
C CYS A 34 4.75 1.03 20.27
N GLY A 35 4.58 2.19 20.90
CA GLY A 35 5.68 2.92 21.54
C GLY A 35 6.34 2.20 22.73
N GLN A 36 5.69 1.18 23.30
CA GLN A 36 6.23 0.41 24.43
C GLN A 36 7.02 -0.83 24.01
N CYS A 37 6.55 -1.58 23.00
CA CYS A 37 7.16 -2.87 22.65
C CYS A 37 7.58 -3.00 21.18
N GLY A 38 7.35 -1.97 20.37
CA GLY A 38 7.73 -1.93 18.94
C GLY A 38 6.85 -2.78 18.01
N GLN A 39 5.81 -3.44 18.51
CA GLN A 39 4.91 -4.25 17.67
C GLN A 39 4.16 -3.36 16.67
N GLY A 40 4.18 -3.74 15.38
CA GLY A 40 3.29 -3.17 14.38
C GLY A 40 1.88 -3.75 14.49
N ASN A 41 0.87 -2.90 14.41
CA ASN A 41 -0.55 -3.26 14.51
C ASN A 41 -1.28 -2.63 13.33
N LEU A 42 -2.20 -3.36 12.72
CA LEU A 42 -3.12 -2.86 11.69
C LEU A 42 -4.55 -3.02 12.20
N LEU A 43 -5.37 -1.99 12.01
CA LEU A 43 -6.80 -2.01 12.22
C LEU A 43 -7.47 -2.97 11.24
N ASP A 44 -8.31 -3.85 11.75
CA ASP A 44 -9.16 -4.71 10.97
C ASP A 44 -10.59 -4.15 10.96
N ALA A 45 -11.19 -4.10 9.78
CA ALA A 45 -12.52 -3.50 9.58
C ALA A 45 -13.65 -4.39 10.12
N LEU A 46 -13.36 -5.67 10.38
CA LEU A 46 -14.30 -6.62 10.97
C LEU A 46 -13.66 -7.25 12.22
N PRO A 47 -14.40 -7.41 13.33
CA PRO A 47 -13.90 -8.16 14.47
C PRO A 47 -13.55 -9.58 14.01
N VAL A 48 -12.33 -10.03 14.28
CA VAL A 48 -11.95 -11.43 14.03
C VAL A 48 -12.80 -12.31 14.96
N PRO A 49 -13.63 -13.23 14.44
CA PRO A 49 -14.43 -14.11 15.28
C PRO A 49 -13.52 -14.99 16.15
N GLY A 50 -13.63 -14.87 17.47
CA GLY A 50 -12.80 -15.64 18.39
C GLY A 50 -12.97 -15.22 19.86
N PRO A 51 -12.35 -15.97 20.80
CA PRO A 51 -12.49 -15.72 22.24
C PRO A 51 -11.85 -14.40 22.72
N LYS A 52 -11.07 -13.74 21.86
CA LYS A 52 -10.61 -12.37 22.04
C LYS A 52 -10.99 -11.59 20.78
N GLU A 53 -12.12 -10.89 20.84
CA GLU A 53 -12.48 -9.91 19.81
C GLU A 53 -11.36 -8.86 19.75
N SER A 54 -10.47 -9.00 18.78
CA SER A 54 -9.45 -8.01 18.46
C SER A 54 -9.87 -7.31 17.18
N THR A 55 -9.89 -5.99 17.22
CA THR A 55 -10.04 -5.12 16.05
C THR A 55 -8.71 -4.84 15.37
N THR A 56 -7.63 -5.50 15.80
CA THR A 56 -6.31 -5.35 15.21
C THR A 56 -5.67 -6.69 14.88
N ARG A 57 -4.80 -6.68 13.88
CA ARG A 57 -3.93 -7.81 13.48
C ARG A 57 -2.46 -7.37 13.46
N PRO A 58 -1.52 -8.31 13.66
CA PRO A 58 -0.10 -7.98 13.60
C PRO A 58 0.27 -7.50 12.19
N LEU A 59 1.18 -6.53 12.14
CA LEU A 59 1.74 -6.00 10.90
C LEU A 59 3.25 -5.88 11.03
N ASP A 60 3.97 -6.42 10.06
CA ASP A 60 5.40 -6.16 9.93
C ASP A 60 5.62 -4.78 9.29
N ILE A 61 6.33 -3.93 10.02
CA ILE A 61 6.67 -2.56 9.61
C ILE A 61 8.19 -2.47 9.53
N PHE A 62 8.69 -2.23 8.33
CA PHE A 62 10.12 -2.13 8.06
C PHE A 62 10.53 -0.66 7.94
N PHE A 63 11.71 -0.33 8.43
CA PHE A 63 12.28 1.02 8.30
C PHE A 63 13.49 0.95 7.37
N SER A 64 13.62 1.87 6.44
CA SER A 64 14.77 1.89 5.53
C SER A 64 16.05 2.30 6.26
N ASN A 65 17.16 1.64 5.95
CA ASN A 65 18.50 2.06 6.40
C ASN A 65 18.96 3.40 5.81
N ALA A 66 18.27 3.91 4.78
CA ALA A 66 18.51 5.24 4.23
C ALA A 66 17.89 6.36 5.08
N SER A 67 17.00 6.03 6.02
CA SER A 67 16.35 7.01 6.90
C SER A 67 17.35 7.57 7.91
N LYS A 68 17.42 8.90 8.00
CA LYS A 68 18.28 9.61 8.97
C LYS A 68 17.55 9.79 10.29
N GLN A 69 18.28 9.69 11.41
CA GLN A 69 17.74 10.06 12.72
C GLN A 69 17.23 11.51 12.71
N GLY A 70 16.06 11.72 13.28
CA GLY A 70 15.39 13.03 13.33
C GLY A 70 14.58 13.39 12.08
N GLN A 71 14.71 12.64 10.97
CA GLN A 71 13.84 12.79 9.82
C GLN A 71 12.56 11.98 10.01
N LYS A 72 11.41 12.60 9.71
CA LYS A 72 10.13 11.90 9.71
C LYS A 72 10.02 11.08 8.41
N GLY A 73 9.93 9.77 8.54
CA GLY A 73 9.76 8.86 7.41
C GLY A 73 8.36 8.90 6.81
N ARG A 74 8.25 8.42 5.58
CA ARG A 74 7.02 8.32 4.80
C ARG A 74 6.63 6.84 4.65
N PRO A 75 5.42 6.44 5.06
CA PRO A 75 4.99 5.06 4.96
C PRO A 75 4.54 4.70 3.54
N PHE A 76 4.96 3.55 3.03
CA PHE A 76 4.54 3.01 1.75
C PHE A 76 4.08 1.57 1.91
N TRP A 77 2.94 1.25 1.32
CA TRP A 77 2.65 -0.13 0.96
C TRP A 77 3.54 -0.52 -0.21
N VAL A 78 4.23 -1.65 -0.07
CA VAL A 78 5.17 -2.14 -1.07
C VAL A 78 4.89 -3.60 -1.34
N ALA A 79 4.82 -3.95 -2.61
CA ALA A 79 4.77 -5.33 -3.07
C ALA A 79 5.53 -5.48 -4.38
N ARG A 80 6.14 -6.65 -4.58
CA ARG A 80 6.63 -7.03 -5.89
C ARG A 80 5.45 -7.52 -6.73
N GLY A 81 5.35 -7.05 -7.96
CA GLY A 81 4.30 -7.43 -8.90
C GLY A 81 4.83 -7.85 -10.25
N GLN A 82 4.21 -8.85 -10.85
CA GLN A 82 4.40 -9.23 -12.24
C GLN A 82 3.17 -8.82 -13.05
N VAL A 83 3.40 -8.00 -14.07
CA VAL A 83 2.38 -7.59 -15.05
C VAL A 83 2.60 -8.41 -16.32
N THR A 84 1.56 -9.09 -16.80
CA THR A 84 1.62 -9.84 -18.06
C THR A 84 0.62 -9.22 -19.03
N VAL A 85 1.10 -8.47 -20.01
CA VAL A 85 0.24 -7.84 -21.03
C VAL A 85 -0.20 -8.89 -22.04
N THR A 86 -1.48 -9.24 -22.05
CA THR A 86 -2.06 -10.26 -22.94
C THR A 86 -2.53 -9.66 -24.26
N ASN A 87 -3.08 -8.45 -24.22
CA ASN A 87 -3.51 -7.72 -25.41
C ASN A 87 -3.30 -6.22 -25.23
N ARG A 88 -2.80 -5.53 -26.25
CA ARG A 88 -2.64 -4.07 -26.28
C ARG A 88 -2.97 -3.57 -27.67
N GLN A 89 -3.86 -2.59 -27.76
CA GLN A 89 -4.21 -1.93 -29.01
C GLN A 89 -3.94 -0.43 -28.89
N SER A 90 -3.39 0.15 -29.95
CA SER A 90 -3.11 1.58 -30.06
C SER A 90 -3.77 2.16 -31.31
N TYR A 91 -3.83 3.49 -31.40
CA TYR A 91 -4.37 4.17 -32.58
C TYR A 91 -3.32 4.39 -33.69
N LYS A 92 -2.02 4.32 -33.36
CA LYS A 92 -0.92 4.72 -34.27
C LYS A 92 0.10 3.61 -34.62
N GLY A 93 -0.24 2.33 -34.39
CA GLY A 93 0.60 1.17 -34.71
C GLY A 93 1.16 0.45 -33.47
N ASP A 94 1.55 -0.82 -33.60
CA ASP A 94 1.83 -1.71 -32.47
C ASP A 94 3.18 -1.44 -31.76
N GLU A 95 3.20 -0.57 -30.73
CA GLU A 95 4.31 -0.51 -29.75
C GLU A 95 4.22 -1.61 -28.67
N GLY A 96 3.45 -2.67 -28.89
CA GLY A 96 3.30 -3.78 -27.94
C GLY A 96 4.62 -4.43 -27.55
N ARG A 97 5.66 -4.35 -28.39
CA ARG A 97 7.01 -4.81 -28.01
C ARG A 97 7.58 -3.99 -26.85
N ALA A 98 7.53 -2.66 -26.90
CA ALA A 98 8.04 -1.81 -25.83
C ALA A 98 7.26 -1.96 -24.51
N ALA A 99 5.95 -2.24 -24.60
CA ALA A 99 5.14 -2.61 -23.43
C ALA A 99 5.57 -3.96 -22.84
N ARG A 100 5.68 -5.00 -23.68
CA ARG A 100 6.14 -6.33 -23.25
C ARG A 100 7.53 -6.29 -22.65
N ASP A 101 8.46 -5.56 -23.25
CA ASP A 101 9.83 -5.43 -22.75
C ASP A 101 9.84 -4.73 -21.38
N PHE A 102 9.04 -3.66 -21.22
CA PHE A 102 8.95 -2.95 -19.94
C PHE A 102 8.36 -3.82 -18.82
N TRP A 103 7.33 -4.61 -19.11
CA TRP A 103 6.66 -5.48 -18.13
C TRP A 103 7.27 -6.89 -18.04
N SER A 104 8.33 -7.19 -18.79
CA SER A 104 8.93 -8.53 -18.88
C SER A 104 9.51 -9.06 -17.57
N ALA A 105 9.80 -8.17 -16.61
CA ALA A 105 10.36 -8.53 -15.32
C ALA A 105 9.45 -8.05 -14.17
N PRO A 106 9.45 -8.74 -13.02
CA PRO A 106 8.77 -8.28 -11.82
C PRO A 106 9.30 -6.93 -11.36
N ARG A 107 8.41 -6.05 -10.91
CA ARG A 107 8.74 -4.69 -10.44
C ARG A 107 8.23 -4.47 -9.02
N LEU A 108 8.89 -3.59 -8.28
CA LEU A 108 8.38 -3.11 -7.00
C LEU A 108 7.37 -2.00 -7.26
N PHE A 109 6.18 -2.15 -6.68
CA PHE A 109 5.14 -1.13 -6.65
C PHE A 109 5.12 -0.48 -5.28
N TYR A 110 4.96 0.84 -5.26
CA TYR A 110 4.95 1.67 -4.06
C TYR A 110 3.69 2.51 -4.05
N VAL A 111 2.87 2.36 -3.03
CA VAL A 111 1.67 3.17 -2.81
C VAL A 111 1.87 3.95 -1.52
N PRO A 112 1.90 5.31 -1.56
CA PRO A 112 1.88 6.14 -0.37
C PRO A 112 0.77 5.70 0.58
N ALA A 113 1.13 5.55 1.86
CA ALA A 113 0.19 5.13 2.88
C ALA A 113 -0.18 6.27 3.84
N TRP A 114 0.23 7.51 3.56
CA TRP A 114 -0.13 8.71 4.30
C TRP A 114 -1.18 9.53 3.55
N GLU A 115 -1.67 10.60 4.18
CA GLU A 115 -2.64 11.50 3.56
C GLU A 115 -2.02 12.28 2.39
N THR A 116 -2.47 12.00 1.17
CA THR A 116 -2.02 12.62 -0.08
C THR A 116 -3.10 12.48 -1.16
N SER A 117 -2.98 13.20 -2.27
CA SER A 117 -3.93 13.12 -3.39
C SER A 117 -3.70 11.87 -4.23
N ILE A 118 -4.75 11.46 -4.97
CA ILE A 118 -4.65 10.35 -5.94
C ILE A 118 -3.58 10.65 -7.01
N ASP A 119 -3.50 11.89 -7.48
CA ASP A 119 -2.51 12.31 -8.47
C ASP A 119 -1.08 12.14 -7.96
N GLU A 120 -0.83 12.49 -6.69
CA GLU A 120 0.48 12.30 -6.07
C GLU A 120 0.79 10.82 -5.81
N ILE A 121 -0.20 10.00 -5.42
CA ILE A 121 -0.06 8.53 -5.32
C ILE A 121 0.45 7.94 -6.63
N VAL A 122 -0.21 8.28 -7.74
CA VAL A 122 0.15 7.75 -9.06
C VAL A 122 1.49 8.28 -9.52
N THR A 123 1.70 9.59 -9.41
CA THR A 123 2.93 10.24 -9.86
C THR A 123 4.14 9.67 -9.13
N LEU A 124 4.06 9.57 -7.80
CA LEU A 124 5.14 9.03 -6.97
C LEU A 124 5.33 7.52 -7.18
N GLY A 125 4.24 6.76 -7.28
CA GLY A 125 4.29 5.33 -7.54
C GLY A 125 4.93 4.99 -8.90
N VAL A 126 4.57 5.72 -9.96
CA VAL A 126 5.20 5.58 -11.29
C VAL A 126 6.67 5.98 -11.25
N TYR A 127 7.00 7.07 -10.55
CA TYR A 127 8.39 7.49 -10.36
C TYR A 127 9.21 6.39 -9.66
N LEU A 128 8.73 5.84 -8.55
CA LEU A 128 9.42 4.79 -7.77
C LEU A 128 9.45 3.44 -8.49
N LEU A 129 8.46 3.13 -9.31
CA LEU A 129 8.49 1.93 -10.17
C LEU A 129 9.60 1.99 -11.22
N ARG A 130 9.87 3.20 -11.74
CA ARG A 130 10.99 3.47 -12.67
C ARG A 130 12.32 3.65 -11.94
N ASN A 131 12.30 4.07 -10.67
CA ASN A 131 13.47 4.36 -9.84
C ASN A 131 13.35 3.65 -8.47
N PRO A 132 13.40 2.30 -8.45
CA PRO A 132 13.12 1.54 -7.23
C PRO A 132 14.14 1.84 -6.15
N GLN A 133 13.65 1.95 -4.91
CA GLN A 133 14.49 2.15 -3.73
C GLN A 133 14.97 0.80 -3.19
N SER A 134 16.21 0.76 -2.68
CA SER A 134 16.71 -0.43 -1.98
C SER A 134 15.94 -0.63 -0.67
N LEU A 135 15.36 -1.81 -0.50
CA LEU A 135 14.60 -2.19 0.69
C LEU A 135 15.49 -2.93 1.68
N SER A 136 16.32 -2.17 2.40
CA SER A 136 17.23 -2.70 3.42
C SER A 136 16.78 -2.21 4.80
N PRO A 137 16.51 -3.11 5.77
CA PRO A 137 16.07 -2.72 7.11
C PRO A 137 17.11 -1.85 7.85
N GLY A 138 16.62 -0.86 8.58
CA GLY A 138 17.38 0.10 9.39
C GLY A 138 16.72 0.37 10.73
N ALA A 139 17.19 1.41 11.41
CA ALA A 139 16.65 1.83 12.69
C ALA A 139 15.25 2.45 12.55
N ALA A 140 14.41 2.24 13.56
CA ALA A 140 13.09 2.88 13.62
C ALA A 140 13.22 4.41 13.71
N VAL A 141 12.37 5.11 12.95
CA VAL A 141 12.25 6.58 12.95
C VAL A 141 10.79 6.97 13.12
N PRO A 142 10.48 8.18 13.63
CA PRO A 142 9.12 8.72 13.54
C PRO A 142 8.66 8.76 12.09
N PHE A 143 7.39 8.53 11.81
CA PHE A 143 6.84 8.52 10.45
C PHE A 143 5.46 9.17 10.38
N LEU A 144 5.01 9.48 9.16
CA LEU A 144 3.67 10.02 8.93
C LEU A 144 2.59 9.00 9.29
N PRO A 145 1.41 9.43 9.77
CA PRO A 145 0.24 8.58 9.97
C PRO A 145 -0.04 7.66 8.78
N VAL A 146 -0.33 6.39 9.04
CA VAL A 146 -0.74 5.43 8.01
C VAL A 146 -2.26 5.46 7.93
N VAL A 147 -2.80 5.97 6.83
CA VAL A 147 -4.24 6.19 6.61
C VAL A 147 -4.79 5.43 5.40
N THR A 148 -3.95 5.02 4.46
CA THR A 148 -4.39 4.29 3.25
C THR A 148 -4.52 2.80 3.55
N PRO A 149 -5.71 2.18 3.39
CA PRO A 149 -5.90 0.75 3.58
C PRO A 149 -5.03 -0.12 2.65
N PRO A 150 -4.46 -1.25 3.15
CA PRO A 150 -3.75 -2.18 2.28
C PRO A 150 -4.68 -2.81 1.22
N GLY A 151 -5.99 -2.84 1.47
CA GLY A 151 -7.00 -3.33 0.51
C GLY A 151 -7.07 -2.52 -0.79
N ASP A 152 -6.69 -1.24 -0.76
CA ASP A 152 -6.77 -0.35 -1.92
C ASP A 152 -5.52 -0.44 -2.82
N PHE A 153 -4.47 -1.11 -2.35
CA PHE A 153 -3.18 -1.21 -3.02
C PHE A 153 -3.30 -1.69 -4.47
N ARG A 154 -4.08 -2.76 -4.70
CA ARG A 154 -4.25 -3.33 -6.04
C ARG A 154 -4.86 -2.31 -7.01
N SER A 155 -5.88 -1.58 -6.57
CA SER A 155 -6.55 -0.55 -7.39
C SER A 155 -5.58 0.55 -7.79
N TYR A 156 -4.74 1.02 -6.86
CA TYR A 156 -3.71 2.02 -7.17
C TYR A 156 -2.65 1.48 -8.14
N VAL A 157 -2.20 0.23 -7.97
CA VAL A 157 -1.26 -0.40 -8.89
C VAL A 157 -1.84 -0.53 -10.29
N GLU A 158 -3.09 -0.96 -10.42
CA GLU A 158 -3.78 -1.05 -11.72
C GLU A 158 -3.86 0.32 -12.39
N PHE A 159 -4.14 1.37 -11.61
CA PHE A 159 -4.16 2.74 -12.13
C PHE A 159 -2.76 3.18 -12.59
N MET A 160 -1.69 2.89 -11.85
CA MET A 160 -0.30 3.15 -12.28
C MET A 160 0.05 2.44 -13.59
N ILE A 161 -0.34 1.17 -13.76
CA ILE A 161 -0.11 0.40 -14.99
C ILE A 161 -0.79 1.10 -16.18
N VAL A 162 -2.07 1.47 -16.02
CA VAL A 162 -2.82 2.19 -17.06
C VAL A 162 -2.19 3.55 -17.35
N SER A 163 -1.79 4.32 -16.34
CA SER A 163 -1.11 5.61 -16.53
C SER A 163 0.19 5.48 -17.32
N ILE A 164 1.02 4.48 -17.01
CA ILE A 164 2.27 4.22 -17.74
C ILE A 164 1.99 3.89 -19.21
N GLU A 165 0.97 3.08 -19.48
CA GLU A 165 0.63 2.65 -20.84
C GLU A 165 -0.09 3.74 -21.64
N ALA A 166 -0.84 4.61 -20.98
CA ALA A 166 -1.48 5.78 -21.58
C ALA A 166 -0.48 6.89 -21.93
N ASP A 167 0.63 7.02 -21.18
CA ASP A 167 1.71 7.99 -21.42
C ASP A 167 2.59 7.64 -22.65
N ARG A 168 2.37 6.48 -23.27
CA ARG A 168 3.08 6.07 -24.50
C ARG A 168 2.62 6.88 -25.71
N ARG A 169 3.53 7.08 -26.66
CA ARG A 169 3.34 7.99 -27.82
C ARG A 169 2.31 7.50 -28.84
N ASP A 170 2.05 6.21 -28.89
CA ASP A 170 1.20 5.56 -29.89
C ASP A 170 -0.31 5.64 -29.59
N ALA A 171 -0.68 6.28 -28.48
CA ALA A 171 -2.04 6.50 -27.99
C ALA A 171 -2.79 5.18 -27.73
N LEU A 172 -2.89 4.81 -26.46
CA LEU A 172 -3.55 3.59 -26.02
C LEU A 172 -5.05 3.60 -26.37
N LYS A 173 -5.52 2.54 -27.05
CA LYS A 173 -6.95 2.28 -27.28
C LYS A 173 -7.51 1.33 -26.24
N SER A 174 -6.82 0.23 -25.98
CA SER A 174 -7.20 -0.77 -24.99
C SER A 174 -5.99 -1.56 -24.52
N ILE A 175 -6.05 -2.05 -23.28
CA ILE A 175 -5.08 -2.98 -22.71
C ILE A 175 -5.80 -4.03 -21.89
N THR A 176 -5.31 -5.26 -21.97
CA THR A 176 -5.69 -6.38 -21.11
C THR A 176 -4.41 -6.98 -20.56
N TYR A 177 -4.39 -7.24 -19.25
CA TYR A 177 -3.22 -7.75 -18.56
C TYR A 177 -3.63 -8.57 -17.34
N ASP A 178 -2.73 -9.45 -16.93
CA ASP A 178 -2.78 -10.12 -15.62
C ASP A 178 -1.81 -9.43 -14.66
N LEU A 179 -2.22 -9.28 -13.41
CA LEU A 179 -1.43 -8.71 -12.33
C LEU A 179 -1.35 -9.70 -11.16
N ASN A 180 -0.15 -10.21 -10.93
CA ASN A 180 0.17 -11.04 -9.77
C ASN A 180 1.02 -10.22 -8.78
N LEU A 181 0.56 -10.11 -7.54
CA LEU A 181 1.24 -9.37 -6.47
C LEU A 181 1.71 -10.34 -5.38
N GLU A 182 2.96 -10.19 -4.95
CA GLU A 182 3.46 -10.78 -3.72
C GLU A 182 2.77 -10.14 -2.49
N PRO A 183 2.85 -10.76 -1.31
CA PRO A 183 2.29 -10.19 -0.08
C PRO A 183 2.79 -8.77 0.19
N LEU A 184 1.87 -7.88 0.56
CA LEU A 184 2.19 -6.49 0.89
C LEU A 184 3.04 -6.40 2.16
N GLN A 185 3.97 -5.45 2.15
CA GLN A 185 4.76 -5.03 3.30
C GLN A 185 4.57 -3.52 3.52
N LEU A 186 4.60 -3.08 4.78
CA LEU A 186 4.66 -1.65 5.09
C LEU A 186 6.12 -1.24 5.28
N TRP A 187 6.60 -0.33 4.44
CA TRP A 187 7.96 0.23 4.51
C TRP A 187 7.92 1.71 4.83
N ILE A 188 8.72 2.13 5.81
CA ILE A 188 8.98 3.53 6.12
C ILE A 188 10.23 3.95 5.36
N LEU A 189 10.06 4.82 4.36
CA LEU A 189 11.12 5.35 3.51
C LEU A 189 11.45 6.81 3.89
N PRO A 190 12.62 7.37 3.49
CA PRO A 190 13.00 8.75 3.78
C PRO A 190 12.05 9.82 3.22
#